data_AF-A0A657LXM6-F1
#
_entry.id   AF-A0A657LXM6-F1
#
_cell.length_a   1.000
_cell.length_b   1.000
_cell.length_c   1.000
_cell.angle_alpha   90.00
_cell.angle_beta   90.00
_cell.angle_gamma   90.00
#
_symmetry.space_group_name_H-M   'P 1'
#
loop_
_entity.id
_entity.type
_entity.pdbx_description
1 polymer ?
#
loop_
_entity_poly.entity_id
_entity_poly.type
_entity_poly.pdbx_seq_one_letter_code
_entity_poly.pdbx_strand_id
1 'polypeptide(L)' 'MSHTGYVMASYGTAALMVAGLILWVFADGRGRRRELKALDDAGIRRRSAPTTAGEPQ' A
#
# COMPACT_ATOMS: atom_id res chain seq x y z
N MET A 1 -19.35 15.80 34.43
CA MET A 1 -19.01 14.92 33.29
C MET A 1 -17.54 15.13 32.94
N SER A 2 -16.70 14.10 33.08
CA SER A 2 -15.25 14.22 32.84
C SER A 2 -14.98 14.32 31.33
N HIS A 3 -14.18 15.31 30.90
CA HIS A 3 -13.75 15.48 29.51
C HIS A 3 -12.84 14.35 29.02
N THR A 4 -12.27 13.56 29.93
CA THR A 4 -11.42 12.41 29.60
C THR A 4 -12.15 11.39 28.72
N GLY A 5 -13.44 11.15 28.96
CA GLY A 5 -14.24 10.25 28.14
C GLY A 5 -14.36 10.74 26.69
N TYR A 6 -14.59 12.04 26.52
CA TYR A 6 -14.66 12.66 25.19
C TYR A 6 -13.31 12.62 24.47
N VAL A 7 -12.21 12.90 25.18
CA VAL A 7 -10.84 12.85 24.64
C VAL A 7 -10.52 11.42 24.17
N MET A 8 -10.75 10.41 25.01
CA MET A 8 -10.48 9.02 24.66
C MET A 8 -11.33 8.55 23.48
N ALA A 9 -12.62 8.90 23.44
CA ALA A 9 -13.50 8.57 22.33
C ALA A 9 -13.05 9.23 21.01
N SER A 10 -12.68 10.51 21.06
CA SER A 10 -12.24 11.28 19.88
C SER A 10 -10.95 10.70 19.30
N TYR A 11 -9.91 10.54 20.14
CA TYR A 11 -8.63 10.00 19.69
C TYR A 11 -8.72 8.51 19.33
N GLY A 12 -9.53 7.74 20.05
CA GLY A 12 -9.81 6.35 19.70
C GLY A 12 -10.47 6.22 18.33
N THR A 13 -11.48 7.05 18.04
CA THR A 13 -12.14 7.08 16.73
C THR A 13 -11.17 7.50 15.62
N ALA A 14 -10.35 8.53 15.86
CA ALA A 14 -9.34 8.97 14.90
C ALA A 14 -8.32 7.86 14.61
N ALA A 15 -7.81 7.18 15.65
CA ALA A 15 -6.89 6.06 15.51
C ALA A 15 -7.51 4.89 14.73
N LEU A 16 -8.78 4.57 14.99
CA LEU A 16 -9.52 3.54 14.25
C LEU A 16 -9.67 3.88 12.76
N MET A 17 -9.99 5.15 12.45
CA MET A 17 -10.09 5.61 11.05
C MET A 17 -8.75 5.49 10.33
N VAL A 18 -7.66 5.93 10.97
CA VAL A 18 -6.30 5.82 10.42
C VAL A 18 -5.92 4.35 10.21
N ALA A 19 -6.15 3.49 11.19
CA ALA A 19 -5.88 2.05 11.07
C ALA A 19 -6.68 1.41 9.94
N GLY A 20 -7.95 1.79 9.77
CA GLY A 20 -8.80 1.35 8.66
C GLY A 20 -8.24 1.75 7.30
N LEU A 21 -7.79 2.99 7.15
CA LEU A 21 -7.15 3.47 5.91
C LEU A 21 -5.85 2.73 5.61
N ILE A 22 -5.00 2.51 6.63
CA ILE A 22 -3.74 1.76 6.47
C ILE A 22 -4.05 0.34 5.99
N LEU A 23 -5.01 -0.34 6.62
CA LEU A 23 -5.41 -1.69 6.25
C LEU A 23 -5.96 -1.74 4.82
N TRP A 24 -6.79 -0.77 4.46
CA TRP A 24 -7.37 -0.66 3.13
C TRP A 24 -6.31 -0.45 2.04
N VAL A 25 -5.39 0.50 2.23
CA VAL A 25 -4.27 0.76 1.31
C VAL A 25 -3.38 -0.47 1.16
N PHE A 26 -3.13 -1.18 2.25
CA PHE A 26 -2.34 -2.41 2.20
C PHE A 26 -3.05 -3.52 1.43
N ALA A 27 -4.37 -3.67 1.62
CA ALA A 27 -5.18 -4.62 0.86
C ALA A 27 -5.20 -4.29 -0.64
N ASP A 28 -5.40 -3.01 -1.00
CA ASP A 28 -5.36 -2.53 -2.39
C ASP A 28 -3.98 -2.81 -3.03
N GLY A 29 -2.90 -2.43 -2.34
CA GLY A 29 -1.53 -2.68 -2.79
C GLY A 29 -1.24 -4.17 -2.98
N ARG A 30 -1.78 -5.05 -2.12
CA ARG A 30 -1.66 -6.50 -2.30
C ARG A 30 -2.40 -7.01 -3.53
N GLY A 31 -3.57 -6.46 -3.85
CA GLY A 31 -4.30 -6.78 -5.08
C GLY A 31 -3.48 -6.46 -6.33
N ARG A 32 -2.92 -5.24 -6.39
CA ARG A 32 -2.07 -4.79 -7.50
C ARG A 32 -0.81 -5.63 -7.67
N ARG A 33 -0.15 -5.99 -6.56
CA ARG A 33 1.06 -6.83 -6.60
C ARG A 33 0.79 -8.24 -7.12
N ARG A 34 -0.37 -8.82 -6.82
CA ARG A 34 -0.76 -10.14 -7.35
C ARG A 34 -0.95 -10.10 -8.87
N GLU A 35 -1.61 -9.05 -9.36
CA GLU A 35 -1.81 -8.83 -10.80
C GLU A 35 -0.47 -8.63 -11.51
N LEU A 36 0.42 -7.78 -10.97
CA LEU A 36 1.77 -7.60 -11.50
C LEU A 36 2.57 -8.90 -11.51
N LYS A 37 2.50 -9.69 -10.43
CA LYS A 37 3.17 -10.99 -10.37
C LYS A 37 2.63 -11.96 -11.44
N ALA A 38 1.32 -12.00 -11.67
CA ALA A 38 0.74 -12.85 -12.70
C ALA A 38 1.20 -12.45 -14.11
N LEU A 39 1.36 -11.15 -14.37
CA LEU A 39 1.90 -10.63 -15.64
C LEU A 39 3.41 -10.94 -15.81
N ASP A 40 4.19 -10.81 -14.74
CA ASP A 40 5.61 -11.18 -14.73
C ASP A 40 5.80 -12.69 -14.97
N ASP A 41 4.99 -13.54 -14.31
CA ASP A 41 5.01 -14.99 -14.50
C ASP A 41 4.58 -15.38 -15.94
N ALA A 42 3.71 -14.59 -16.58
CA ALA A 42 3.34 -14.73 -17.99
C ALA A 42 4.43 -14.21 -18.96
N GLY A 43 5.57 -13.71 -18.47
CA GLY A 43 6.68 -13.21 -19.27
C GLY A 43 6.46 -11.82 -19.87
N ILE A 44 5.38 -11.11 -19.47
CA ILE A 44 5.08 -9.77 -19.96
C ILE A 44 5.92 -8.77 -19.17
N ARG A 45 7.14 -8.48 -19.64
CA ARG A 45 7.96 -7.40 -19.04
C ARG A 45 7.41 -6.04 -19.45
N ARG A 46 7.16 -5.18 -18.45
CA ARG A 46 6.84 -3.77 -18.69
C ARG A 46 7.93 -3.12 -19.54
N ARG A 47 7.53 -2.45 -20.63
CA ARG A 47 8.41 -1.73 -21.57
C ARG A 47 9.27 -0.63 -20.92
N SER A 48 8.95 -0.27 -19.67
CA SER A 48 9.62 0.74 -18.85
C SER A 48 10.76 0.18 -18.00
N ALA A 49 11.02 -1.14 -18.04
CA ALA A 49 12.20 -1.69 -17.38
C ALA A 49 13.43 -0.94 -17.94
N PRO A 50 14.24 -0.29 -17.09
CA PRO A 50 15.42 0.42 -17.58
C PRO A 50 16.27 -0.60 -18.30
N THR A 51 16.53 -0.35 -19.58
CA THR A 51 17.54 -1.09 -20.31
C THR A 51 18.84 -0.81 -19.55
N THR A 52 19.31 -1.77 -18.77
CA THR A 52 20.72 -1.86 -18.41
C THR A 52 21.48 -2.19 -19.72
N ALA A 53 21.44 -1.27 -20.68
CA ALA A 53 22.19 -1.34 -21.91
C ALA A 53 23.50 -0.63 -21.64
N GLY A 54 24.55 -1.45 -21.55
CA GLY A 54 25.92 -1.01 -21.80
C GLY A 54 26.53 -0.24 -20.66
N GLU A 55 27.16 -0.96 -19.75
CA GLU A 55 28.45 -0.56 -19.23
C GLU A 55 29.47 -0.87 -20.36
N PRO A 56 30.12 0.14 -20.98
CA PRO A 56 31.34 -0.08 -21.71
C PRO A 56 32.52 0.19 -20.77
N GLN A 57 33.40 -0.80 -20.70
CA GLN A 57 34.77 -0.66 -20.22
C GLN A 57 35.56 0.34 -21.05
#